data_AF-A0A2D8WB12-F1
#
_entry.id   AF-A0A2D8WB12-F1
#
_cell.length_a   1.000
_cell.length_b   1.000
_cell.length_c   1.000
_cell.angle_alpha   90.00
_cell.angle_beta   90.00
_cell.angle_gamma   90.00
#
_symmetry.space_group_name_H-M   'P 1'
#
loop_
_entity.id
_entity.type
_entity.pdbx_description
1 polymer ?
#
loop_
_entity_poly.entity_id
_entity_poly.type
_entity_poly.pdbx_seq_one_letter_code
_entity_poly.pdbx_strand_id
1 'polypeptide(L)'
;MKVLIIVFSTCLIFLLSGCGQSVGSDVGSDVERYNPELDKDCTRCDLRGADLVLADLTGANLADADLTGADLEGANLDGVIGADFSGALNVSPKYLKD
;
A
#
# COMPACT_ATOMS: atom_id res chain seq x y z
N MET A 1 14.96 1.67 -2.01
CA MET A 1 13.87 2.66 -2.00
C MET A 1 12.95 2.31 -0.84
N LYS A 2 12.57 3.27 0.00
CA LYS A 2 11.60 3.06 1.08
C LYS A 2 10.25 2.85 0.39
N VAL A 3 9.65 1.69 0.57
CA VAL A 3 8.38 1.31 -0.03
C VAL A 3 7.29 2.13 0.68
N LEU A 4 7.11 3.37 0.23
CA LEU A 4 6.16 4.38 0.70
C LEU A 4 4.73 3.99 0.30
N ILE A 5 4.30 2.76 0.58
CA ILE A 5 3.12 2.21 -0.10
C ILE A 5 1.81 2.47 0.64
N ILE A 6 1.78 2.73 1.97
CA ILE A 6 0.47 2.62 2.65
C ILE A 6 0.03 3.82 3.51
N VAL A 7 0.90 4.84 3.72
CA VAL A 7 0.54 5.93 4.67
C VAL A 7 0.70 7.36 4.14
N PHE A 8 1.24 7.60 2.94
CA PHE A 8 1.50 8.99 2.48
C PHE A 8 0.86 9.43 1.15
N SER A 9 0.29 8.54 0.34
CA SER A 9 0.04 8.88 -1.07
C SER A 9 -1.16 9.82 -1.31
N THR A 10 -2.20 9.81 -0.49
CA THR A 10 -3.41 10.59 -0.83
C THR A 10 -3.32 12.05 -0.39
N CYS A 11 -2.41 12.37 0.54
CA CYS A 11 -2.12 13.75 0.97
C CYS A 11 -0.75 14.28 0.49
N LEU A 12 0.29 13.45 0.34
CA LEU A 12 1.62 13.95 -0.04
C LEU A 12 1.76 14.25 -1.54
N ILE A 13 0.99 13.55 -2.40
CA ILE A 13 0.97 13.84 -3.83
C ILE A 13 0.35 15.22 -4.12
N PHE A 14 -0.68 15.63 -3.37
CA PHE A 14 -1.27 16.98 -3.46
C PHE A 14 -0.40 18.09 -2.82
N LEU A 15 0.46 17.75 -1.84
CA LEU A 15 1.36 18.71 -1.21
C LEU A 15 2.70 18.91 -1.96
N LEU A 16 3.09 17.98 -2.83
CA LEU A 16 4.27 18.09 -3.69
C LEU A 16 3.96 18.55 -5.13
N SER A 17 2.69 18.52 -5.55
CA SER A 17 2.23 19.17 -6.79
C SER A 17 1.94 20.64 -6.53
N GLY A 18 3.01 21.42 -6.43
CA GLY A 18 2.96 22.87 -6.29
C GLY A 18 1.97 23.52 -7.28
N CYS A 19 1.30 24.56 -6.81
CA CYS A 19 0.46 25.44 -7.62
C CYS A 19 1.19 25.87 -8.90
N GLY A 20 0.55 25.67 -10.06
CA GLY A 20 1.04 26.13 -11.36
C GLY A 20 0.08 25.80 -12.49
N GLN A 21 -0.89 26.69 -12.72
CA GLN A 21 -1.87 26.62 -13.80
C GLN A 21 -1.24 26.44 -15.19
N SER A 22 -1.79 25.52 -15.99
CA SER A 22 -2.31 25.87 -17.31
C SER A 22 -3.50 24.97 -17.61
N VAL A 23 -4.70 25.50 -17.40
CA VAL A 23 -5.93 24.91 -17.91
C VAL A 23 -5.94 25.11 -19.43
N GLY A 24 -5.32 24.17 -20.13
CA GLY A 24 -5.51 24.00 -21.57
C GLY A 24 -6.82 23.26 -21.77
N SER A 25 -7.73 23.90 -22.51
CA SER A 25 -9.02 23.39 -22.95
C SER A 25 -8.92 21.95 -23.48
N ASP A 26 -10.00 21.18 -23.28
CA ASP A 26 -10.28 19.89 -23.93
C ASP A 26 -9.76 18.60 -23.25
N VAL A 27 -10.06 18.41 -21.97
CA VAL A 27 -10.07 17.05 -21.40
C VAL A 27 -11.45 16.79 -20.81
N GLY A 28 -12.07 15.70 -21.28
CA GLY A 28 -13.30 15.16 -20.72
C GLY A 28 -13.16 14.96 -19.21
N SER A 29 -14.31 14.84 -18.56
CA SER A 29 -14.48 14.66 -17.12
C SER A 29 -13.91 13.34 -16.58
N ASP A 30 -12.62 13.10 -16.79
CA ASP A 30 -11.85 12.04 -16.15
C ASP A 30 -11.33 12.57 -14.82
N VAL A 31 -12.29 13.04 -14.00
CA VAL A 31 -12.09 12.99 -12.56
C VAL A 31 -12.10 11.51 -12.24
N GLU A 32 -10.93 10.88 -12.28
CA GLU A 32 -10.73 9.61 -11.58
C GLU A 32 -11.16 9.88 -10.14
N ARG A 33 -12.37 9.40 -9.82
CA ARG A 33 -12.96 9.52 -8.50
C ARG A 33 -11.99 8.82 -7.57
N TYR A 34 -11.28 9.60 -6.75
CA TYR A 34 -10.55 9.11 -5.60
C TYR A 34 -11.46 8.15 -4.83
N ASN A 35 -11.17 6.86 -4.96
CA ASN A 35 -11.93 5.80 -4.32
C ASN A 35 -11.10 5.34 -3.12
N PRO A 36 -11.49 5.68 -1.87
CA PRO A 36 -10.68 5.39 -0.69
C PRO A 36 -10.52 3.88 -0.42
N GLU A 37 -11.32 3.02 -1.07
CA GLU A 37 -11.17 1.56 -1.01
C GLU A 37 -10.12 1.02 -2.01
N LEU A 38 -9.70 1.82 -2.99
CA LEU A 38 -8.69 1.46 -3.98
C LEU A 38 -7.26 1.71 -3.48
N ASP A 39 -7.06 2.56 -2.46
CA ASP A 39 -5.73 2.96 -1.97
C ASP A 39 -4.98 1.88 -1.18
N LYS A 40 -5.64 0.77 -0.82
CA LYS A 40 -5.02 -0.37 -0.11
C LYS A 40 -5.03 -1.66 -0.92
N ASP A 41 -5.29 -1.57 -2.22
CA ASP A 41 -5.14 -2.71 -3.13
C ASP A 41 -3.70 -2.78 -3.64
N CYS A 42 -2.96 -3.78 -3.17
CA CYS A 42 -1.63 -4.12 -3.64
C CYS A 42 -1.59 -5.52 -4.27
N THR A 43 -2.65 -5.88 -5.01
CA THR A 43 -2.68 -7.14 -5.75
C THR A 43 -1.48 -7.22 -6.69
N ARG A 44 -0.66 -8.29 -6.58
CA ARG A 44 0.57 -8.54 -7.38
C ARG A 44 1.71 -7.54 -7.20
N CYS A 45 1.73 -6.78 -6.13
CA CYS A 45 2.86 -5.90 -5.82
C CYS A 45 4.15 -6.69 -5.56
N ASP A 46 5.27 -6.16 -6.04
CA ASP A 46 6.60 -6.59 -5.62
C ASP A 46 7.00 -5.84 -4.34
N LEU A 47 6.88 -6.50 -3.20
CA LEU A 47 7.22 -5.99 -1.87
C LEU A 47 8.45 -6.72 -1.30
N ARG A 48 9.26 -7.35 -2.16
CA ARG A 48 10.42 -8.11 -1.71
C ARG A 48 11.41 -7.23 -0.97
N GLY A 49 11.81 -7.64 0.23
CA GLY A 49 12.73 -6.87 1.07
C GLY A 49 12.19 -5.51 1.52
N ALA A 50 10.87 -5.27 1.43
CA ALA A 50 10.27 -4.02 1.86
C ALA A 50 10.38 -3.86 3.38
N ASP A 51 10.71 -2.64 3.82
CA ASP A 51 10.60 -2.23 5.22
C ASP A 51 9.16 -1.77 5.48
N LEU A 52 8.39 -2.63 6.14
CA LEU A 52 6.99 -2.42 6.52
C LEU A 52 6.83 -2.39 8.04
N VAL A 53 7.90 -2.08 8.77
CA VAL A 53 7.91 -1.99 10.23
C VAL A 53 6.89 -0.93 10.67
N LEU A 54 5.99 -1.32 11.59
CA LEU A 54 4.88 -0.49 12.09
C LEU A 54 3.88 0.00 11.01
N ALA A 55 3.85 -0.60 9.82
CA ALA A 55 2.92 -0.20 8.75
C ALA A 55 1.46 -0.52 9.13
N ASP A 56 0.53 0.38 8.81
CA ASP A 56 -0.91 0.10 8.89
C ASP A 56 -1.40 -0.55 7.60
N LEU A 57 -1.52 -1.88 7.60
CA LEU A 57 -2.01 -2.68 6.49
C LEU A 57 -3.47 -3.10 6.69
N THR A 58 -4.19 -2.48 7.61
CA THR A 58 -5.56 -2.88 7.96
C THR A 58 -6.45 -2.89 6.72
N GLY A 59 -7.06 -4.05 6.41
CA GLY A 59 -7.95 -4.23 5.27
C GLY A 59 -7.26 -4.27 3.90
N ALA A 60 -5.93 -4.29 3.82
CA ALA A 60 -5.24 -4.28 2.53
C ALA A 60 -5.47 -5.58 1.76
N ASN A 61 -5.64 -5.46 0.44
CA ASN A 61 -5.65 -6.60 -0.46
C ASN A 61 -4.22 -6.85 -0.97
N LEU A 62 -3.59 -7.91 -0.50
CA LEU A 62 -2.23 -8.32 -0.88
C LEU A 62 -2.26 -9.63 -1.68
N ALA A 63 -3.37 -9.91 -2.38
CA ALA A 63 -3.48 -11.07 -3.24
C ALA A 63 -2.32 -11.13 -4.24
N ASP A 64 -1.65 -12.27 -4.34
CA ASP A 64 -0.48 -12.48 -5.22
C ASP A 64 0.71 -11.52 -4.98
N ALA A 65 0.75 -10.75 -3.89
CA ALA A 65 1.88 -9.88 -3.59
C ALA A 65 3.11 -10.70 -3.16
N ASP A 66 4.29 -10.33 -3.63
CA ASP A 66 5.54 -10.97 -3.23
C ASP A 66 6.14 -10.26 -2.01
N LEU A 67 5.96 -10.86 -0.83
CA LEU A 67 6.45 -10.37 0.45
C LEU A 67 7.78 -11.01 0.86
N THR A 68 8.50 -11.67 -0.05
CA THR A 68 9.75 -12.37 0.27
C THR A 68 10.79 -11.41 0.87
N GLY A 69 11.16 -11.65 2.14
CA GLY A 69 12.11 -10.83 2.89
C GLY A 69 11.55 -9.49 3.40
N ALA A 70 10.26 -9.21 3.25
CA ALA A 70 9.65 -8.00 3.77
C ALA A 70 9.61 -8.02 5.31
N ASP A 71 10.02 -6.94 5.96
CA ASP A 71 10.00 -6.82 7.43
C ASP A 71 8.66 -6.25 7.91
N LEU A 72 7.88 -7.07 8.62
CA LEU A 72 6.55 -6.73 9.13
C LEU A 72 6.54 -6.51 10.66
N GLU A 73 7.70 -6.20 11.27
CA GLU A 73 7.77 -5.98 12.72
C GLU A 73 6.75 -4.92 13.18
N GLY A 74 5.78 -5.35 13.98
CA GLY A 74 4.72 -4.49 14.52
C GLY A 74 3.73 -3.94 13.49
N ALA A 75 3.72 -4.44 12.24
CA ALA A 75 2.72 -4.06 11.24
C ALA A 75 1.31 -4.50 11.69
N ASN A 76 0.30 -3.67 11.41
CA ASN A 76 -1.09 -4.00 11.64
C ASN A 76 -1.66 -4.72 10.41
N LEU A 77 -1.86 -6.04 10.51
CA LEU A 77 -2.36 -6.91 9.44
C LEU A 77 -3.85 -7.26 9.60
N ASP A 78 -4.57 -6.56 10.48
CA ASP A 78 -5.97 -6.87 10.76
C ASP A 78 -6.82 -6.74 9.48
N GLY A 79 -7.48 -7.83 9.10
CA GLY A 79 -8.33 -7.86 7.91
C GLY A 79 -7.58 -7.83 6.57
N VAL A 80 -6.26 -8.05 6.54
CA VAL A 80 -5.53 -8.27 5.28
C VAL A 80 -6.11 -9.46 4.53
N ILE A 81 -6.25 -9.32 3.21
CA ILE A 81 -6.85 -10.32 2.33
C ILE A 81 -5.80 -10.82 1.35
N GLY A 82 -5.76 -12.13 1.12
CA GLY A 82 -5.00 -12.74 0.02
C GLY A 82 -3.47 -12.77 0.17
N ALA A 83 -2.91 -12.29 1.28
CA ALA A 83 -1.47 -12.29 1.52
C ALA A 83 -0.90 -13.69 1.75
N ASP A 84 0.26 -13.97 1.16
CA ASP A 84 1.15 -15.06 1.55
C ASP A 84 2.31 -14.50 2.40
N PHE A 85 2.36 -14.89 3.67
CA PHE A 85 3.39 -14.45 4.62
C PHE A 85 4.57 -15.43 4.74
N SER A 86 4.59 -16.53 3.99
CA SER A 86 5.59 -17.61 4.14
C SER A 86 7.04 -17.15 3.90
N GLY A 87 7.23 -16.09 3.12
CA GLY A 87 8.54 -15.47 2.86
C GLY A 87 8.84 -14.22 3.67
N ALA A 88 7.88 -13.70 4.45
CA ALA A 88 8.04 -12.45 5.18
C ALA A 88 8.78 -12.63 6.51
N LEU A 89 9.36 -11.55 7.01
CA LEU A 89 10.12 -11.48 8.25
C LEU A 89 9.28 -10.80 9.35
N ASN A 90 9.51 -11.20 10.60
CA ASN A 90 8.92 -10.58 11.79
C ASN A 90 7.38 -10.49 11.80
N VAL A 91 6.71 -11.44 11.15
CA VAL A 91 5.24 -11.51 11.15
C VAL A 91 4.75 -11.89 12.54
N SER A 92 3.82 -11.09 13.09
CA SER A 92 3.27 -11.38 14.42
C SER A 92 2.54 -12.72 14.43
N PRO A 93 2.77 -13.62 15.41
CA PRO A 93 2.18 -14.96 15.45
C PRO A 93 0.66 -15.00 15.36
N LYS A 94 -0.03 -13.94 15.83
CA LYS A 94 -1.50 -13.81 15.75
C LYS A 94 -2.06 -13.81 14.32
N TYR A 95 -1.22 -13.57 13.30
CA TYR A 95 -1.63 -13.52 11.89
C TYR A 95 -1.24 -14.78 11.10
N LEU A 96 -0.43 -15.65 11.70
CA LEU A 96 -0.09 -16.94 11.14
C LEU A 96 -1.17 -17.92 11.61
N LYS A 97 -1.85 -18.57 10.66
CA LYS A 97 -2.75 -19.68 11.01
C LYS A 97 -1.87 -20.84 11.50
N ASP A 98 -2.30 -21.51 12.56
CA ASP A 98 -1.65 -22.73 13.08
C ASP A 98 -1.45 -23.80 12.01
#